data_AF-A0A9P0AWZ9-F1
#
_entry.id   AF-A0A9P0AWZ9-F1
#
_cell.length_a   1.000
_cell.length_b   1.000
_cell.length_c   1.000
_cell.angle_alpha   90.00
_cell.angle_beta   90.00
_cell.angle_gamma   90.00
#
_symmetry.space_group_name_H-M   'P 1'
#
loop_
_entity.id
_entity.type
_entity.pdbx_description
1 polymer ?
#
loop_
_entity_poly.entity_id
_entity_poly.type
_entity_poly.pdbx_seq_one_letter_code
_entity_poly.pdbx_strand_id
1 'polypeptide(L)'
;MKRKFHLLVGIFTDENLQKAIEAMYNGITIRESCRRYSIPRATLQDRIKARIANKPRQIGPDSYLSAENEKKVVNWIINLAKCGFPVKKCKLISTIQKIVLDQKIKTPFKDGKTSQKWYSSFLHRHSQIFTRTSESIDKSRAKFTEEYINFL
;
A
#
# COMPACT_ATOMS: atom_id res chain seq x y z
N MET A 1 23.14 -22.74 14.01
CA MET A 1 23.80 -21.43 13.80
C MET A 1 22.86 -20.47 13.06
N LYS A 2 22.10 -19.64 13.77
CA LYS A 2 21.21 -18.64 13.15
C LYS A 2 22.06 -17.45 12.72
N ARG A 3 22.29 -17.27 11.42
CA ARG A 3 23.00 -16.08 10.92
C ARG A 3 22.20 -14.84 11.31
N LYS A 4 22.82 -13.92 12.04
CA LYS A 4 22.30 -12.58 12.36
C LYS A 4 22.04 -11.82 11.05
N PHE A 5 20.89 -12.04 10.43
CA PHE A 5 20.37 -11.26 9.30
C PHE A 5 19.80 -9.90 9.73
N HIS A 6 20.14 -9.41 10.92
CA HIS A 6 19.47 -8.26 11.51
C HIS A 6 20.03 -6.90 11.06
N LEU A 7 21.24 -6.80 10.47
CA LEU A 7 21.94 -5.50 10.47
C LEU A 7 22.13 -4.77 9.12
N LEU A 8 21.55 -5.21 8.00
CA LEU A 8 21.66 -4.45 6.73
C LEU A 8 20.32 -4.31 6.00
N VAL A 9 19.23 -4.40 6.76
CA VAL A 9 17.84 -4.48 6.29
C VAL A 9 17.31 -3.11 5.83
N GLY A 10 18.10 -2.02 5.83
CA GLY A 10 17.59 -0.68 5.49
C GLY A 10 18.43 0.18 4.55
N ILE A 11 19.54 -0.31 3.97
CA ILE A 11 20.54 0.60 3.36
C ILE A 11 20.32 0.82 1.85
N PHE A 12 19.68 -0.11 1.14
CA PHE A 12 19.56 -0.04 -0.32
C PHE A 12 18.09 -0.05 -0.77
N THR A 13 17.80 0.74 -1.80
CA THR A 13 16.50 0.82 -2.49
C THR A 13 16.35 -0.31 -3.51
N ASP A 14 15.11 -0.70 -3.84
CA ASP A 14 14.85 -1.68 -4.91
C ASP A 14 15.43 -1.24 -6.27
N GLU A 15 15.43 0.07 -6.55
CA GLU A 15 16.04 0.65 -7.76
C GLU A 15 17.55 0.38 -7.87
N ASN A 16 18.30 0.70 -6.81
CA ASN A 16 19.73 0.39 -6.73
C ASN A 16 20.01 -1.10 -6.95
N LEU A 17 19.15 -1.98 -6.41
CA LEU A 17 19.29 -3.41 -6.60
C LEU A 17 19.04 -3.86 -8.03
N GLN A 18 18.06 -3.26 -8.71
CA GLN A 18 17.84 -3.50 -10.13
C GLN A 18 19.03 -3.02 -10.99
N LYS A 19 19.51 -1.79 -10.74
CA LYS A 19 20.70 -1.24 -11.42
C LYS A 19 21.95 -2.08 -11.19
N ALA A 20 22.12 -2.66 -9.99
CA ALA A 20 23.22 -3.55 -9.69
C ALA A 20 23.15 -4.88 -10.47
N ILE A 21 21.95 -5.42 -10.66
CA ILE A 21 21.74 -6.63 -11.47
C ILE A 21 22.01 -6.33 -12.95
N GLU A 22 21.52 -5.21 -13.48
CA GLU A 22 21.78 -4.76 -14.85
C GLU A 22 23.28 -4.52 -15.10
N ALA A 23 23.97 -3.85 -14.16
CA ALA A 23 25.41 -3.64 -14.21
C ALA A 23 26.21 -4.95 -14.29
N MET A 24 25.74 -6.01 -13.62
CA MET A 24 26.36 -7.32 -13.71
C MET A 24 26.14 -8.01 -15.05
N TYR A 25 24.96 -7.86 -15.66
CA TYR A 25 24.73 -8.32 -17.03
C TYR A 25 25.63 -7.59 -18.03
N ASN A 26 25.97 -6.34 -17.75
CA ASN A 26 26.94 -5.55 -18.51
C ASN A 26 28.41 -5.89 -18.21
N GLY A 27 28.69 -6.94 -17.42
CA GLY A 27 30.05 -7.45 -17.17
C GLY A 27 30.75 -6.91 -15.92
N ILE A 28 30.08 -6.10 -15.09
CA ILE A 28 30.67 -5.60 -13.84
C ILE A 28 30.69 -6.71 -12.77
N THR A 29 31.78 -6.80 -12.01
CA THR A 29 31.90 -7.82 -10.96
C THR A 29 30.92 -7.59 -9.81
N ILE A 30 30.56 -8.66 -9.08
CA ILE A 30 29.70 -8.58 -7.88
C ILE A 30 30.26 -7.58 -6.86
N ARG A 31 31.57 -7.60 -6.63
CA ARG A 31 32.23 -6.72 -5.64
C ARG A 31 32.10 -5.26 -6.03
N GLU A 32 32.30 -4.95 -7.30
CA GLU A 32 32.22 -3.60 -7.82
C GLU A 32 30.78 -3.08 -7.86
N SER A 33 29.83 -3.93 -8.24
CA SER A 33 28.39 -3.62 -8.18
C SER A 33 27.93 -3.33 -6.75
N CYS A 34 28.38 -4.13 -5.77
CA CYS A 34 28.11 -3.87 -4.35
C CYS A 34 28.65 -2.51 -3.88
N ARG A 35 29.87 -2.14 -4.32
CA ARG A 35 30.49 -0.85 -3.96
C ARG A 35 29.76 0.32 -4.61
N ARG A 36 29.40 0.19 -5.88
CA ARG A 36 28.80 1.26 -6.68
C ARG A 36 27.37 1.58 -6.27
N TYR A 37 26.61 0.58 -5.86
CA TYR A 37 25.19 0.71 -5.50
C TYR A 37 24.91 0.55 -3.99
N SER A 38 25.96 0.47 -3.18
CA SER A 38 25.89 0.30 -1.71
C SER A 38 25.00 -0.87 -1.28
N ILE A 39 25.17 -2.02 -1.93
CA ILE A 39 24.35 -3.23 -1.70
C ILE A 39 25.19 -4.29 -0.98
N PRO A 40 24.67 -4.89 0.11
CA PRO A 40 25.32 -6.03 0.74
C PRO A 40 25.52 -7.18 -0.25
N ARG A 41 26.73 -7.74 -0.27
CA ARG A 41 27.08 -8.88 -1.14
C ARG A 41 26.13 -10.07 -0.99
N ALA A 42 25.72 -10.37 0.24
CA ALA A 42 24.79 -11.47 0.53
C ALA A 42 23.45 -11.27 -0.21
N THR A 43 22.89 -10.05 -0.18
CA THR A 43 21.63 -9.73 -0.85
C THR A 43 21.73 -9.90 -2.36
N LEU A 44 22.81 -9.38 -2.96
CA LEU A 44 23.02 -9.50 -4.41
C LEU A 44 23.22 -10.97 -4.81
N GLN A 45 23.96 -11.75 -4.02
CA GLN A 45 24.14 -13.18 -4.23
C GLN A 45 22.87 -14.01 -4.07
N ASP A 46 22.03 -13.71 -3.08
CA ASP A 46 20.76 -14.41 -2.89
C ASP A 46 19.77 -14.15 -4.03
N ARG A 47 19.77 -12.94 -4.60
CA ARG A 47 19.01 -12.58 -5.82
C ARG A 47 19.53 -13.34 -7.06
N ILE A 48 20.84 -13.38 -7.27
CA ILE A 48 21.46 -14.11 -8.41
C ILE A 48 21.14 -15.61 -8.34
N LYS A 49 21.23 -16.20 -7.15
CA LYS A 49 20.95 -17.62 -6.93
C LYS A 49 19.45 -17.94 -6.92
N ALA A 50 18.59 -16.99 -7.27
CA ALA A 50 17.13 -17.08 -7.25
C ALA A 50 16.55 -17.62 -5.92
N ARG A 51 17.27 -17.42 -4.80
CA ARG A 51 16.82 -17.87 -3.47
C ARG A 51 15.67 -17.01 -2.94
N ILE A 52 15.51 -15.83 -3.51
CA ILE A 52 14.47 -14.85 -3.19
C ILE A 52 13.85 -14.46 -4.53
N ALA A 53 12.51 -14.46 -4.59
CA ALA A 53 11.79 -14.03 -5.79
C ALA A 53 12.16 -12.59 -6.16
N ASN A 54 12.13 -12.27 -7.47
CA ASN A 54 12.27 -10.91 -8.02
C ASN A 54 11.04 -10.05 -7.73
N LYS A 55 10.58 -10.06 -6.48
CA LYS A 55 9.51 -9.20 -6.01
C LYS A 55 10.12 -7.98 -5.31
N PRO A 56 9.47 -6.82 -5.40
CA PRO A 56 9.84 -5.67 -4.59
C PRO A 56 9.83 -6.08 -3.12
N ARG A 57 10.77 -5.53 -2.38
CA ARG A 57 10.98 -5.96 -1.01
C ARG A 57 9.82 -5.50 -0.14
N GLN A 58 9.04 -6.45 0.36
CA GLN A 58 7.98 -6.16 1.33
C GLN A 58 8.57 -6.17 2.73
N ILE A 59 8.45 -5.03 3.43
CA ILE A 59 8.85 -4.91 4.84
C ILE A 59 7.60 -5.16 5.68
N GLY A 60 7.61 -6.25 6.44
CA GLY A 60 6.53 -6.64 7.33
C GLY A 60 5.67 -7.80 6.78
N PRO A 61 4.76 -8.31 7.61
CA PRO A 61 3.83 -9.36 7.20
C PRO A 61 2.84 -8.83 6.15
N ASP A 62 2.42 -9.73 5.27
CA ASP A 62 1.39 -9.44 4.28
C ASP A 62 0.11 -8.92 4.96
N SER A 63 -0.60 -8.04 4.25
CA SER A 63 -1.92 -7.57 4.67
C SER A 63 -2.85 -8.78 4.82
N TYR A 64 -3.66 -8.79 5.89
CA TYR A 64 -4.66 -9.86 6.09
C TYR A 64 -5.69 -9.91 4.97
N LEU A 65 -5.92 -8.80 4.27
CA LEU A 65 -6.68 -8.79 3.03
C LEU A 65 -5.72 -8.92 1.86
N SER A 66 -6.04 -9.80 0.91
CA SER A 66 -5.33 -9.88 -0.37
C SER A 66 -5.26 -8.49 -1.03
N ALA A 67 -4.16 -8.22 -1.73
CA ALA A 67 -3.93 -6.95 -2.44
C ALA A 67 -5.08 -6.59 -3.39
N GLU A 68 -5.73 -7.60 -3.98
CA GLU A 68 -6.90 -7.42 -4.84
C GLU A 68 -8.11 -6.87 -4.09
N ASN A 69 -8.39 -7.42 -2.90
CA ASN A 69 -9.49 -6.96 -2.05
C ASN A 69 -9.22 -5.56 -1.53
N GLU A 70 -7.97 -5.29 -1.11
CA GLU A 70 -7.56 -3.97 -0.64
C GLU A 70 -7.76 -2.92 -1.75
N LYS A 71 -7.38 -3.24 -2.99
CA LYS A 71 -7.60 -2.38 -4.17
C LYS A 71 -9.09 -2.12 -4.44
N LYS A 72 -9.96 -3.12 -4.31
CA LYS A 72 -11.42 -2.95 -4.45
C LYS A 72 -11.97 -1.98 -3.41
N VAL A 73 -11.54 -2.12 -2.15
CA VAL A 73 -11.95 -1.23 -1.05
C VAL A 73 -11.47 0.20 -1.30
N VAL A 74 -10.22 0.38 -1.72
CA VAL A 74 -9.66 1.70 -2.03
C VAL A 74 -10.43 2.37 -3.17
N ASN A 75 -10.70 1.65 -4.27
CA ASN A 75 -11.48 2.17 -5.40
C ASN A 75 -12.90 2.57 -4.97
N TRP A 76 -13.55 1.75 -4.14
CA TRP A 76 -14.86 2.07 -3.58
C TRP A 76 -14.84 3.36 -2.75
N ILE A 77 -13.83 3.54 -1.88
CA ILE A 77 -13.67 4.77 -1.10
C ILE A 77 -13.50 5.99 -2.02
N ILE A 78 -12.62 5.89 -3.03
CA ILE A 78 -12.33 6.98 -3.99
C ILE A 78 -13.56 7.34 -4.82
N ASN A 79 -14.35 6.35 -5.24
CA ASN A 79 -15.57 6.59 -6.02
C ASN A 79 -16.65 7.27 -5.18
N LEU A 80 -16.90 6.80 -3.96
CA LEU A 80 -17.83 7.46 -3.04
C LEU A 80 -17.41 8.88 -2.70
N ALA A 81 -16.10 9.03 -2.48
CA ALA A 81 -15.45 10.31 -2.37
C ALA A 81 -15.81 11.24 -3.54
N LYS A 82 -15.57 10.83 -4.79
CA LYS A 82 -15.88 11.63 -5.99
C LYS A 82 -17.35 12.03 -6.10
N CYS A 83 -18.27 11.17 -5.64
CA CYS A 83 -19.70 11.47 -5.59
C CYS A 83 -20.12 12.41 -4.44
N GLY A 84 -19.18 12.96 -3.66
CA GLY A 84 -19.47 13.88 -2.55
C GLY A 84 -19.76 13.19 -1.21
N PHE A 85 -19.61 11.86 -1.12
CA PHE A 85 -19.91 11.08 0.08
C PHE A 85 -18.64 10.46 0.68
N PRO A 86 -17.87 11.19 1.51
CA PRO A 86 -16.68 10.62 2.15
C PRO A 86 -17.05 9.46 3.09
N VAL A 87 -16.28 8.38 3.02
CA VAL A 87 -16.50 7.18 3.85
C VAL A 87 -15.99 7.42 5.28
N LYS A 88 -16.89 7.34 6.26
CA LYS A 88 -16.51 7.36 7.69
C LYS A 88 -15.78 6.07 8.08
N LYS A 89 -14.83 6.17 9.00
CA LYS A 89 -14.08 5.05 9.58
C LYS A 89 -14.96 3.87 10.02
N CYS A 90 -16.06 4.12 10.72
CA CYS A 90 -16.96 3.06 11.19
C CYS A 90 -17.53 2.25 10.03
N LYS A 91 -17.95 2.93 8.94
CA LYS A 91 -18.49 2.27 7.75
C LYS A 91 -17.44 1.43 7.07
N LEU A 92 -16.20 1.92 6.96
CA LEU A 92 -15.08 1.17 6.40
C LEU A 92 -14.84 -0.13 7.18
N ILE A 93 -14.72 -0.05 8.51
CA ILE A 93 -14.50 -1.21 9.38
C ILE A 93 -15.63 -2.24 9.22
N SER A 94 -16.89 -1.78 9.20
CA SER A 94 -18.04 -2.68 8.98
C SER A 94 -18.00 -3.36 7.61
N THR A 95 -17.65 -2.63 6.56
CA THR A 95 -17.53 -3.20 5.21
C THR A 95 -16.42 -4.25 5.15
N ILE A 96 -15.27 -3.99 5.76
CA ILE A 96 -14.16 -4.96 5.79
C ILE A 96 -14.52 -6.19 6.60
N GLN A 97 -15.18 -6.02 7.75
CA GLN A 97 -15.67 -7.14 8.55
C GLN A 97 -16.58 -8.05 7.72
N LYS A 98 -17.50 -7.46 6.92
CA LYS A 98 -18.34 -8.24 6.00
C LYS A 98 -17.52 -9.00 4.97
N ILE A 99 -16.53 -8.37 4.34
CA ILE A 99 -15.64 -9.03 3.36
C ILE A 99 -14.89 -10.20 4.00
N VAL A 100 -14.34 -10.01 5.20
CA VAL A 100 -13.59 -11.05 5.92
C VAL A 100 -14.49 -12.24 6.26
N LEU A 101 -15.73 -12.00 6.68
CA LEU A 101 -16.70 -13.04 6.99
C LEU A 101 -17.16 -13.79 5.74
N ASP A 102 -17.49 -13.05 4.67
CA ASP A 102 -17.98 -13.60 3.40
C ASP A 102 -16.92 -14.47 2.71
N GLN A 103 -15.67 -14.00 2.68
CA GLN A 103 -14.55 -14.72 2.09
C GLN A 103 -13.88 -15.72 3.04
N LYS A 104 -14.41 -15.88 4.27
CA LYS A 104 -13.87 -16.75 5.33
C LYS A 104 -12.36 -16.61 5.52
N ILE A 105 -11.84 -15.39 5.44
CA ILE A 105 -10.41 -15.12 5.57
C ILE A 105 -9.99 -15.42 7.02
N LYS A 106 -9.01 -16.30 7.19
CA LYS A 106 -8.39 -16.55 8.49
C LYS A 106 -7.63 -15.30 8.93
N THR A 107 -8.23 -14.54 9.84
CA THR A 107 -7.61 -13.36 10.45
C THR A 107 -7.46 -13.58 11.95
N PRO A 108 -6.43 -13.00 12.60
CA PRO A 108 -6.30 -13.03 14.06
C PRO A 108 -7.28 -12.07 14.76
N PHE A 109 -8.21 -11.47 14.02
CA PHE A 109 -9.17 -10.51 14.55
C PHE A 109 -10.30 -11.24 15.27
N LYS A 110 -10.64 -10.79 16.48
CA LYS A 110 -11.84 -11.25 17.19
C LYS A 110 -13.08 -10.85 16.38
N ASP A 111 -13.91 -11.82 16.01
CA ASP A 111 -15.13 -11.67 15.21
C ASP A 111 -14.93 -11.00 13.83
N GLY A 112 -13.72 -11.06 13.26
CA GLY A 112 -13.38 -10.40 12.00
C GLY A 112 -13.35 -8.86 12.07
N LYS A 113 -13.43 -8.26 13.27
CA LYS A 113 -13.34 -6.81 13.46
C LYS A 113 -11.89 -6.34 13.38
N THR A 114 -11.58 -5.55 12.36
CA THR A 114 -10.25 -4.95 12.19
C THR A 114 -9.91 -4.02 13.35
N SER A 115 -8.66 -4.09 13.82
CA SER A 115 -8.18 -3.24 14.91
C SER A 115 -7.87 -1.80 14.45
N GLN A 116 -7.72 -0.89 15.42
CA GLN A 116 -7.23 0.47 15.15
C GLN A 116 -5.86 0.47 14.45
N LYS A 117 -4.98 -0.45 14.83
CA LYS A 117 -3.65 -0.62 14.22
C LYS A 117 -3.76 -1.00 12.74
N TRP A 118 -4.72 -1.87 12.41
CA TRP A 118 -4.98 -2.22 11.01
C TRP A 118 -5.44 -0.99 10.22
N TYR A 119 -6.37 -0.19 10.75
CA TYR A 119 -6.85 1.02 10.08
C TYR A 119 -5.72 2.03 9.81
N SER A 120 -4.87 2.30 10.80
CA SER A 120 -3.71 3.18 10.62
C SER A 120 -2.73 2.62 9.57
N SER A 121 -2.49 1.31 9.57
CA SER A 121 -1.61 0.66 8.58
C SER A 121 -2.20 0.71 7.17
N PHE A 122 -3.52 0.48 7.04
CA PHE A 122 -4.25 0.59 5.78
C PHE A 122 -4.14 2.00 5.19
N LEU A 123 -4.34 3.03 6.01
CA LEU A 123 -4.17 4.42 5.57
C LEU A 123 -2.72 4.74 5.17
N HIS A 124 -1.74 4.22 5.90
CA HIS A 124 -0.33 4.42 5.56
C HIS A 124 0.02 3.77 4.22
N ARG A 125 -0.53 2.59 3.92
CA ARG A 125 -0.37 1.92 2.62
C ARG A 125 -1.10 2.64 1.48
N HIS A 126 -2.20 3.33 1.79
CA HIS A 126 -3.07 3.99 0.82
C HIS A 126 -3.24 5.49 1.11
N SER A 127 -2.11 6.22 1.10
CA SER A 127 -2.07 7.67 1.37
C SER A 127 -2.96 8.50 0.44
N GLN A 128 -3.24 8.00 -0.77
CA GLN A 128 -4.17 8.59 -1.75
C GLN A 128 -5.60 8.81 -1.22
N ILE A 129 -6.00 8.10 -0.16
CA ILE A 129 -7.32 8.29 0.47
C ILE A 129 -7.38 9.62 1.24
N PHE A 130 -6.23 10.11 1.75
CA PHE A 130 -6.15 11.29 2.61
C PHE A 130 -5.85 12.59 1.85
N THR A 131 -5.36 12.54 0.60
CA THR A 131 -4.90 13.70 -0.18
C THR A 131 -6.00 14.66 -0.64
N ARG A 132 -7.13 14.70 0.07
CA ARG A 132 -8.17 15.71 -0.12
C ARG A 132 -7.73 16.98 0.59
N THR A 133 -6.96 17.79 -0.13
CA THR A 133 -7.05 19.24 0.04
C THR A 133 -8.53 19.60 -0.04
N SER A 134 -9.04 20.23 1.02
CA SER A 134 -10.33 20.89 0.99
C SER A 134 -10.28 21.99 -0.06
N GLU A 135 -10.70 21.71 -1.28
CA GLU A 135 -11.11 22.77 -2.19
C GLU A 135 -12.33 23.42 -1.55
N SER A 136 -12.24 24.73 -1.26
CA SER A 136 -13.39 25.46 -0.74
C SER A 136 -14.53 25.26 -1.72
N ILE A 137 -15.65 24.70 -1.24
CA ILE A 137 -16.86 24.60 -2.04
C ILE A 137 -17.20 26.03 -2.44
N ASP A 138 -17.08 26.31 -3.73
CA ASP A 138 -17.34 27.65 -4.24
C ASP A 138 -18.80 28.02 -3.92
N LYS A 139 -19.00 29.20 -3.32
CA LYS A 139 -20.32 29.66 -2.81
C LYS A 139 -21.36 29.71 -3.93
N SER A 140 -20.92 29.74 -5.18
CA SER A 140 -21.73 29.63 -6.40
C SER A 140 -22.57 28.36 -6.45
N ARG A 141 -22.09 27.23 -5.91
CA ARG A 141 -22.86 25.96 -5.87
C ARG A 141 -23.94 25.91 -4.78
N ALA A 142 -23.84 26.76 -3.76
CA ALA A 142 -24.79 26.80 -2.64
C ALA A 142 -26.00 27.71 -2.91
N LYS A 143 -26.01 28.45 -4.03
CA LYS A 143 -27.14 29.27 -4.45
C LYS A 143 -28.10 28.46 -5.34
N PHE A 144 -28.75 27.45 -4.77
CA PHE A 144 -30.02 26.95 -5.30
C PHE A 144 -31.12 27.66 -4.51
N THR A 145 -31.57 28.81 -4.99
CA THR A 145 -32.74 29.53 -4.45
C THR A 145 -34.02 28.99 -5.11
N GLU A 146 -35.10 28.97 -4.35
CA GLU A 146 -36.41 28.37 -4.70
C GLU A 146 -37.05 28.97 -5.97
N GLU A 147 -36.55 30.10 -6.47
CA GLU A 147 -37.03 30.80 -7.67
C GLU A 147 -36.86 29.98 -8.97
N TYR A 148 -35.99 28.96 -9.01
CA TYR A 148 -35.76 28.14 -10.20
C TYR A 148 -36.72 26.94 -10.36
N ILE A 149 -37.53 26.63 -9.33
CA ILE A 149 -38.41 25.45 -9.33
C ILE A 149 -39.77 25.73 -10.01
N ASN A 150 -40.17 27.00 -10.18
CA ASN A 150 -41.51 27.37 -10.69
C ASN A 150 -41.58 27.68 -12.20
N PHE A 151 -40.61 27.23 -13.00
CA PHE A 151 -40.62 27.43 -14.47
C PHE A 151 -40.59 26.13 -15.31
N LEU A 152 -41.02 25.01 -14.74
CA LEU A 152 -41.45 23.82 -15.48
C LEU A 152 -42.93 23.55 -15.22
#